data_AF-A0A8C8ZLY1-F1
#
_entry.id   AF-A0A8C8ZLY1-F1
#
_cell.length_a   1.000
_cell.length_b   1.000
_cell.length_c   1.000
_cell.angle_alpha   90.00
_cell.angle_beta   90.00
_cell.angle_gamma   90.00
#
_symmetry.space_group_name_H-M   'P 1'
#
loop_
_entity.id
_entity.type
_entity.pdbx_description
1 polymer ?
#
loop_
_entity_poly.entity_id
_entity_poly.type
_entity_poly.pdbx_seq_one_letter_code
_entity_poly.pdbx_strand_id
1 'polypeptide(L)'
;LEHIRKLTLTRLAAILAKHFADTRIVGTDIRDSLMQALASYVCYPHSLRAVERIPEEQRIAMVRNLLAPYEQRPWAQTNWILVRLWRGCGFGYRYTRLPHLLKTKPEDANLPSLQKPCPSTLLQQHMADLLREGPDVAPSFLNSVLNQLNWAFSEFIGMIQEIQQAAERLERNFVDSRQLKVCATCFDLSVSLLRVLEMTITLVPEIFLDWARPNSEMLLRRLAQLLNQVLNRVTAERNLFDRVVTLRLPGLESVDHYPILVAVTGILVQLLVHGSASETERATSVLLADPCFQLRSICYLLGQPEPPAPGTALPAPDRKRFSLQSYTDYISAQELAQVEQMLAHLTSASAQAAAASLPTSEEDLCPICYAHPISAVFQPCGHKSCKACINQHLMNNKDCFFCKTTIVSVEDWEKAASTSTTSSAA
;
A
#
# COMPACT_ATOMS: atom_id res chain seq x y z
N LEU A 1 -33.10 -22.46 -21.99
CA LEU A 1 -33.07 -21.58 -20.81
C LEU A 1 -31.66 -21.08 -20.46
N GLU A 2 -30.68 -21.98 -20.28
CA GLU A 2 -29.30 -21.58 -19.93
C GLU A 2 -28.60 -20.69 -20.98
N HIS A 3 -28.82 -20.97 -22.27
CA HIS A 3 -28.31 -20.14 -23.37
C HIS A 3 -28.86 -18.70 -23.31
N ILE A 4 -30.16 -18.54 -23.04
CA ILE A 4 -30.82 -17.24 -22.91
C ILE A 4 -30.24 -16.48 -21.71
N ARG A 5 -30.08 -17.15 -20.56
CA ARG A 5 -29.44 -16.57 -19.37
C ARG A 5 -28.04 -16.06 -19.67
N LYS A 6 -27.21 -16.86 -20.35
CA LYS A 6 -25.84 -16.49 -20.75
C LYS A 6 -25.83 -15.28 -21.67
N LEU A 7 -26.73 -15.23 -22.66
CA LEU A 7 -26.85 -14.12 -23.59
C LEU A 7 -27.27 -12.82 -22.88
N THR A 8 -28.29 -12.89 -22.02
CA THR A 8 -28.76 -11.74 -21.23
C THR A 8 -27.67 -11.17 -20.35
N LEU A 9 -26.94 -12.04 -19.63
CA LEU A 9 -25.82 -11.60 -18.80
C LEU A 9 -24.74 -10.90 -19.64
N THR A 10 -24.38 -11.47 -20.79
CA THR A 10 -23.33 -10.89 -21.65
C THR A 10 -23.77 -9.53 -22.23
N ARG A 11 -25.04 -9.37 -22.60
CA ARG A 11 -25.59 -8.08 -23.05
C ARG A 11 -25.57 -7.03 -21.96
N LEU A 12 -25.96 -7.40 -20.73
CA LEU A 12 -25.88 -6.49 -19.57
C LEU A 12 -24.43 -6.12 -19.26
N ALA A 13 -23.51 -7.08 -19.30
CA ALA A 13 -22.08 -6.82 -19.12
C ALA A 13 -21.55 -5.79 -20.13
N ALA A 14 -21.93 -5.91 -21.41
CA ALA A 14 -21.53 -4.96 -22.45
C ALA A 14 -22.08 -3.55 -22.21
N ILE A 15 -23.34 -3.43 -21.76
CA ILE A 15 -23.93 -2.14 -21.37
C ILE A 15 -23.17 -1.53 -20.20
N LEU A 16 -22.94 -2.29 -19.14
CA LEU A 16 -22.24 -1.81 -17.94
C LEU A 16 -20.80 -1.39 -18.27
N ALA A 17 -20.05 -2.25 -18.96
CA ALA A 17 -18.66 -1.99 -19.37
C ALA A 17 -18.52 -0.75 -20.27
N LYS A 18 -19.51 -0.50 -21.14
CA LYS A 18 -19.51 0.66 -22.02
C LYS A 18 -19.89 1.96 -21.30
N HIS A 19 -20.88 1.90 -20.41
CA HIS A 19 -21.56 3.11 -19.93
C HIS A 19 -21.15 3.58 -18.53
N PHE A 20 -20.47 2.77 -17.71
CA PHE A 20 -20.09 3.17 -16.35
C PHE A 20 -19.15 4.40 -16.27
N ALA A 21 -18.43 4.69 -17.37
CA ALA A 21 -17.52 5.83 -17.50
C ALA A 21 -17.84 6.71 -18.72
N ASP A 22 -19.07 6.63 -19.25
CA ASP A 22 -19.49 7.39 -20.44
C ASP A 22 -19.76 8.85 -20.09
N THR A 23 -18.94 9.76 -20.60
CA THR A 23 -19.00 11.21 -20.31
C THR A 23 -20.29 11.88 -20.79
N ARG A 24 -21.06 11.22 -21.65
CA ARG A 24 -22.38 11.71 -22.10
C ARG A 24 -23.47 11.52 -21.04
N ILE A 25 -23.22 10.67 -20.03
CA ILE A 25 -24.13 10.45 -18.90
C ILE A 25 -23.80 11.49 -17.82
N VAL A 26 -24.57 12.58 -17.83
CA VAL A 26 -24.37 13.72 -16.90
C VAL A 26 -24.98 13.45 -15.53
N GLY A 27 -26.04 12.64 -15.44
CA GLY A 27 -26.74 12.34 -14.19
C GLY A 27 -25.88 11.54 -13.22
N THR A 28 -25.54 12.14 -12.08
CA THR A 28 -24.68 11.53 -11.05
C THR A 28 -25.26 10.23 -10.51
N ASP A 29 -26.57 10.19 -10.22
CA ASP A 29 -27.25 9.01 -9.67
C ASP A 29 -27.21 7.82 -10.64
N ILE A 30 -27.33 8.09 -11.94
CA ILE A 30 -27.27 7.07 -13.00
C ILE A 30 -25.84 6.55 -13.12
N ARG A 31 -24.84 7.43 -13.12
CA ARG A 31 -23.43 7.05 -13.17
C ARG A 31 -23.06 6.18 -11.97
N ASP A 32 -23.49 6.58 -10.78
CA ASP A 32 -23.24 5.84 -9.54
C ASP A 32 -23.95 4.48 -9.54
N SER A 33 -25.19 4.42 -10.05
CA SER A 33 -25.93 3.17 -10.22
C SER A 33 -25.25 2.21 -11.21
N LEU A 34 -24.76 2.72 -12.36
CA LEU A 34 -24.01 1.92 -13.33
C LEU A 34 -22.70 1.40 -12.76
N MET A 35 -21.98 2.25 -12.03
CA MET A 35 -20.75 1.90 -11.34
C MET A 35 -20.98 0.81 -10.28
N GLN A 36 -21.97 1.00 -9.40
CA GLN A 36 -22.34 0.03 -8.37
C GLN A 36 -22.87 -1.28 -8.96
N ALA A 37 -23.59 -1.21 -10.08
CA ALA A 37 -24.04 -2.38 -10.80
C ALA A 37 -22.86 -3.17 -11.36
N LEU A 38 -21.90 -2.51 -12.05
CA LEU A 38 -20.69 -3.16 -12.55
C LEU A 38 -19.85 -3.77 -11.42
N ALA A 39 -19.67 -3.01 -10.35
CA ALA A 39 -19.01 -3.46 -9.13
C ALA A 39 -19.65 -4.77 -8.63
N SER A 40 -20.97 -4.78 -8.43
CA SER A 40 -21.67 -6.00 -8.00
C SER A 40 -21.57 -7.12 -9.03
N TYR A 41 -21.56 -6.78 -10.32
CA TYR A 41 -21.51 -7.73 -11.42
C TYR A 41 -20.22 -8.53 -11.45
N VAL A 42 -19.07 -7.92 -11.14
CA VAL A 42 -17.78 -8.61 -11.09
C VAL A 42 -17.63 -9.48 -9.84
N CYS A 43 -18.56 -9.43 -8.88
CA CYS A 43 -18.51 -10.26 -7.68
C CYS A 43 -18.99 -11.69 -7.89
N TYR A 44 -19.93 -11.94 -8.81
CA TYR A 44 -20.50 -13.27 -8.98
C TYR A 44 -19.83 -14.02 -10.14
N PRO A 45 -19.51 -15.31 -10.01
CA PRO A 45 -18.78 -16.05 -11.04
C PRO A 45 -19.46 -16.07 -12.42
N HIS A 46 -20.80 -16.17 -12.47
CA HIS A 46 -21.52 -16.24 -13.74
C HIS A 46 -21.55 -14.90 -14.48
N SER A 47 -21.69 -13.79 -13.75
CA SER A 47 -21.70 -12.43 -14.30
C SER A 47 -20.29 -11.97 -14.65
N LEU A 48 -19.27 -12.29 -13.84
CA LEU A 48 -17.87 -12.04 -14.19
C LEU A 48 -17.49 -12.75 -15.50
N ARG A 49 -17.85 -14.03 -15.65
CA ARG A 49 -17.68 -14.77 -16.91
C ARG A 49 -18.45 -14.17 -18.09
N ALA A 50 -19.47 -13.35 -17.84
CA ALA A 50 -20.17 -12.62 -18.89
C ALA A 50 -19.40 -11.36 -19.30
N VAL A 51 -18.77 -10.66 -18.35
CA VAL A 51 -17.81 -9.58 -18.62
C VAL A 51 -16.62 -10.10 -19.42
N GLU A 52 -16.09 -11.27 -19.09
CA GLU A 52 -14.96 -11.88 -19.82
C GLU A 52 -15.29 -12.25 -21.28
N ARG A 53 -16.58 -12.37 -21.63
CA ARG A 53 -17.06 -12.76 -22.97
C ARG A 53 -17.48 -11.59 -23.85
N ILE A 54 -17.53 -10.36 -23.33
CA ILE A 54 -17.80 -9.20 -24.17
C ILE A 54 -16.63 -8.98 -25.15
N PRO A 55 -16.84 -8.26 -26.27
CA PRO A 55 -15.79 -7.98 -27.24
C PRO A 55 -14.53 -7.41 -26.58
N GLU A 56 -13.36 -7.82 -27.06
CA GLU A 56 -12.07 -7.46 -26.47
C GLU A 56 -11.86 -5.96 -26.35
N GLU A 57 -12.18 -5.19 -27.41
CA GLU A 57 -12.11 -3.73 -27.39
C GLU A 57 -12.90 -3.11 -26.23
N GLN A 58 -14.08 -3.68 -25.91
CA GLN A 58 -14.89 -3.21 -24.77
C GLN A 58 -14.27 -3.60 -23.43
N ARG A 59 -13.64 -4.78 -23.32
CA ARG A 59 -12.91 -5.19 -22.11
C ARG A 59 -11.72 -4.26 -21.86
N ILE A 60 -10.91 -3.99 -22.89
CA ILE A 60 -9.75 -3.09 -22.80
C ILE A 60 -10.21 -1.66 -22.47
N ALA A 61 -11.27 -1.15 -23.12
CA ALA A 61 -11.83 0.16 -22.81
C ALA A 61 -12.34 0.24 -21.36
N MET A 62 -12.99 -0.80 -20.86
CA MET A 62 -13.43 -0.88 -19.46
C MET A 62 -12.23 -0.83 -18.51
N VAL A 63 -11.21 -1.65 -18.73
CA VAL A 63 -10.01 -1.67 -17.86
C VAL A 63 -9.25 -0.34 -17.91
N ARG A 64 -9.13 0.28 -19.09
CA ARG A 64 -8.53 1.62 -19.23
C ARG A 64 -9.27 2.67 -18.38
N ASN A 65 -10.60 2.61 -18.33
CA ASN A 65 -11.39 3.51 -17.49
C ASN A 65 -11.29 3.21 -15.99
N LEU A 66 -10.96 1.96 -15.60
CA LEU A 66 -10.67 1.59 -14.21
C LEU A 66 -9.28 2.09 -13.76
N LEU A 67 -8.32 2.14 -14.69
CA LEU A 67 -6.95 2.63 -14.47
C LEU A 67 -6.81 4.16 -14.61
N ALA A 68 -7.91 4.87 -14.86
CA ALA A 68 -7.88 6.32 -14.88
C ALA A 68 -7.45 6.86 -13.49
N PRO A 69 -6.68 7.97 -13.43
CA PRO A 69 -6.22 8.55 -12.17
C PRO A 69 -7.37 8.86 -11.21
N TYR A 70 -7.10 8.74 -9.92
CA TYR A 70 -8.10 8.94 -8.87
C TYR A 70 -8.43 10.41 -8.58
N GLU A 71 -7.67 11.34 -9.17
CA GLU A 71 -7.86 12.77 -9.01
C GLU A 71 -9.16 13.25 -9.66
N GLN A 72 -9.90 14.12 -8.96
CA GLN A 72 -11.10 14.80 -9.47
C GLN A 72 -12.25 13.88 -9.92
N ARG A 73 -12.27 12.61 -9.49
CA ARG A 73 -13.39 11.68 -9.74
C ARG A 73 -13.68 10.76 -8.56
N PRO A 74 -14.92 10.25 -8.42
CA PRO A 74 -15.20 9.12 -7.55
C PRO A 74 -14.42 7.88 -8.02
N TRP A 75 -13.57 7.33 -7.15
CA TRP A 75 -12.66 6.22 -7.47
C TRP A 75 -12.82 4.99 -6.57
N ALA A 76 -13.53 5.10 -5.44
CA ALA A 76 -13.65 4.00 -4.48
C ALA A 76 -14.23 2.72 -5.12
N GLN A 77 -15.24 2.87 -5.99
CA GLN A 77 -15.84 1.74 -6.70
C GLN A 77 -14.94 1.16 -7.80
N THR A 78 -14.19 1.99 -8.53
CA THR A 78 -13.24 1.48 -9.55
C THR A 78 -12.09 0.73 -8.87
N ASN A 79 -11.58 1.24 -7.76
CA ASN A 79 -10.60 0.55 -6.93
C ASN A 79 -11.15 -0.78 -6.39
N TRP A 80 -12.40 -0.79 -5.93
CA TRP A 80 -13.03 -2.01 -5.45
C TRP A 80 -13.22 -3.07 -6.54
N ILE A 81 -13.56 -2.66 -7.77
CA ILE A 81 -13.58 -3.56 -8.94
C ILE A 81 -12.19 -4.19 -9.13
N LEU A 82 -11.12 -3.39 -9.16
CA LEU A 82 -9.73 -3.89 -9.31
C LEU A 82 -9.37 -4.90 -8.21
N VAL A 83 -9.66 -4.57 -6.95
CA VAL A 83 -9.45 -5.47 -5.80
C VAL A 83 -10.25 -6.77 -5.97
N ARG A 84 -11.48 -6.69 -6.49
CA ARG A 84 -12.30 -7.88 -6.72
C ARG A 84 -11.73 -8.77 -7.81
N LEU A 85 -11.19 -8.19 -8.88
CA LEU A 85 -10.52 -8.93 -9.94
C LEU A 85 -9.25 -9.63 -9.44
N TRP A 86 -8.59 -9.07 -8.42
CA TRP A 86 -7.40 -9.63 -7.76
C TRP A 86 -7.70 -10.71 -6.70
N ARG A 87 -8.88 -10.65 -6.05
CA ARG A 87 -9.20 -11.50 -4.89
C ARG A 87 -9.09 -12.99 -5.21
N GLY A 88 -8.17 -13.66 -4.54
CA GLY A 88 -7.79 -15.06 -4.76
C GLY A 88 -6.36 -15.26 -5.28
N CYS A 89 -5.77 -14.22 -5.87
CA CYS A 89 -4.40 -14.24 -6.39
C CYS A 89 -3.37 -13.68 -5.39
N GLY A 90 -3.75 -12.70 -4.57
CA GLY A 90 -2.85 -12.07 -3.60
C GLY A 90 -2.44 -12.96 -2.44
N PHE A 91 -1.32 -12.60 -1.81
CA PHE A 91 -0.79 -13.24 -0.60
C PHE A 91 -1.87 -13.27 0.47
N GLY A 92 -2.18 -14.45 1.00
CA GLY A 92 -3.21 -14.67 2.02
C GLY A 92 -4.62 -14.12 1.68
N TYR A 93 -4.90 -13.80 0.41
CA TYR A 93 -6.10 -13.07 0.00
C TYR A 93 -7.24 -13.96 -0.50
N ARG A 94 -7.53 -15.01 0.27
CA ARG A 94 -8.50 -16.07 -0.08
C ARG A 94 -9.72 -16.12 0.83
N TYR A 95 -9.76 -15.24 1.82
CA TYR A 95 -10.84 -15.16 2.79
C TYR A 95 -12.09 -14.50 2.20
N THR A 96 -13.28 -14.97 2.56
CA THR A 96 -14.58 -14.32 2.26
C THR A 96 -14.95 -13.28 3.31
N ARG A 97 -14.69 -13.61 4.58
CA ARG A 97 -14.75 -12.73 5.75
C ARG A 97 -13.41 -12.65 6.41
N LEU A 98 -13.17 -11.57 7.14
CA LEU A 98 -11.95 -11.44 7.92
C LEU A 98 -11.85 -12.60 8.93
N PRO A 99 -10.66 -13.20 9.13
CA PRO A 99 -10.49 -14.38 9.97
C PRO A 99 -10.92 -14.20 11.44
N HIS A 100 -11.02 -12.98 11.95
CA HIS A 100 -11.53 -12.72 13.31
C HIS A 100 -13.06 -12.64 13.39
N LEU A 101 -13.77 -12.56 12.26
CA LEU A 101 -15.23 -12.35 12.17
C LEU A 101 -16.01 -13.61 11.75
N LEU A 102 -15.47 -14.82 11.96
CA LEU A 102 -15.92 -16.10 11.37
C LEU A 102 -17.38 -16.54 11.60
N LYS A 103 -18.20 -15.81 12.36
CA LYS A 103 -19.62 -16.15 12.54
C LYS A 103 -20.39 -15.86 11.24
N THR A 104 -20.76 -16.93 10.53
CA THR A 104 -21.53 -16.85 9.28
C THR A 104 -23.02 -16.81 9.59
N LYS A 105 -23.75 -15.77 9.17
CA LYS A 105 -25.21 -15.80 9.14
C LYS A 105 -25.70 -16.21 7.75
N PRO A 106 -26.84 -16.93 7.63
CA PRO A 106 -27.37 -17.38 6.34
C PRO A 106 -27.69 -16.23 5.36
N GLU A 107 -28.12 -15.09 5.90
CA GLU A 107 -28.44 -13.85 5.17
C GLU A 107 -27.23 -13.23 4.43
N ASP A 108 -26.03 -13.59 4.85
CA ASP A 108 -24.80 -13.01 4.34
C ASP A 108 -24.34 -13.60 2.98
N ALA A 109 -24.92 -14.73 2.56
CA ALA A 109 -24.53 -15.43 1.33
C ALA A 109 -24.80 -14.63 0.05
N ASN A 110 -25.73 -13.67 0.10
CA ASN A 110 -26.15 -12.88 -1.05
C ASN A 110 -25.37 -11.55 -1.19
N LEU A 111 -24.60 -11.14 -0.18
CA LEU A 111 -23.84 -9.88 -0.22
C LEU A 111 -22.67 -9.98 -1.22
N PRO A 112 -22.51 -9.00 -2.14
CA PRO A 112 -21.40 -8.97 -3.10
C PRO A 112 -20.01 -9.07 -2.46
N SER A 113 -19.81 -8.39 -1.32
CA SER A 113 -18.54 -8.38 -0.56
C SER A 113 -18.16 -9.75 0.00
N LEU A 114 -19.14 -10.61 0.27
CA LEU A 114 -18.97 -11.93 0.89
C LEU A 114 -18.93 -13.08 -0.11
N GLN A 115 -18.99 -12.78 -1.42
CA GLN A 115 -18.83 -13.79 -2.46
C GLN A 115 -17.43 -14.42 -2.40
N LYS A 116 -17.37 -15.75 -2.54
CA LYS A 116 -16.12 -16.53 -2.65
C LYS A 116 -15.16 -15.90 -3.64
N PRO A 117 -13.82 -15.94 -3.41
CA PRO A 117 -12.85 -15.45 -4.38
C PRO A 117 -13.11 -16.01 -5.78
N CYS A 118 -13.17 -15.13 -6.77
CA CYS A 118 -13.26 -15.48 -8.19
C CYS A 118 -12.48 -14.44 -8.99
N PRO A 119 -11.14 -14.54 -9.01
CA PRO A 119 -10.32 -13.57 -9.73
C PRO A 119 -10.54 -13.70 -11.25
N SER A 120 -10.28 -12.63 -11.99
CA SER A 120 -10.27 -12.65 -13.46
C SER A 120 -8.86 -12.41 -13.98
N THR A 121 -8.14 -13.50 -14.26
CA THR A 121 -6.79 -13.42 -14.83
C THR A 121 -6.78 -12.74 -16.21
N LEU A 122 -7.88 -12.85 -16.95
CA LEU A 122 -8.06 -12.21 -18.25
C LEU A 122 -8.10 -10.68 -18.15
N LEU A 123 -8.87 -10.13 -17.20
CA LEU A 123 -8.93 -8.68 -16.99
C LEU A 123 -7.68 -8.14 -16.28
N GLN A 124 -7.03 -8.95 -15.44
CA GLN A 124 -5.70 -8.66 -14.89
C GLN A 124 -4.65 -8.54 -16.01
N GLN A 125 -4.67 -9.43 -17.00
CA GLN A 125 -3.76 -9.35 -18.14
C GLN A 125 -3.97 -8.06 -18.95
N HIS A 126 -5.23 -7.69 -19.23
CA HIS A 126 -5.53 -6.40 -19.89
C HIS A 126 -5.02 -5.20 -19.09
N MET A 127 -5.10 -5.26 -17.75
CA MET A 127 -4.52 -4.23 -16.89
C MET A 127 -2.99 -4.20 -17.03
N ALA A 128 -2.34 -5.37 -17.00
CA ALA A 128 -0.90 -5.47 -17.16
C ALA A 128 -0.43 -4.88 -18.49
N ASP A 129 -1.11 -5.23 -19.59
CA ASP A 129 -0.78 -4.73 -20.92
C ASP A 129 -0.99 -3.23 -21.03
N LEU A 130 -2.10 -2.69 -20.51
CA LEU A 130 -2.36 -1.26 -20.47
C LEU A 130 -1.34 -0.47 -19.62
N LEU A 131 -0.83 -1.06 -18.53
CA LEU A 131 0.20 -0.43 -17.70
C LEU A 131 1.59 -0.49 -18.34
N ARG A 132 1.84 -1.46 -19.22
CA ARG A 132 3.03 -1.48 -20.08
C ARG A 132 2.91 -0.51 -21.25
N GLU A 133 1.69 -0.25 -21.71
CA GLU A 133 1.38 0.65 -22.82
C GLU A 133 1.43 2.13 -22.40
N GLY A 134 2.39 2.85 -22.99
CA GLY A 134 2.47 4.31 -22.92
C GLY A 134 3.24 4.85 -21.71
N PRO A 135 4.01 5.94 -21.89
CA PRO A 135 4.87 6.48 -20.84
C PRO A 135 4.11 7.06 -19.64
N ASP A 136 2.83 7.43 -19.82
CA ASP A 136 2.08 8.23 -18.83
C ASP A 136 1.03 7.44 -18.03
N VAL A 137 0.51 6.32 -18.56
CA VAL A 137 -0.61 5.59 -17.95
C VAL A 137 -0.24 5.07 -16.56
N ALA A 138 0.85 4.29 -16.49
CA ALA A 138 1.30 3.71 -15.24
C ALA A 138 1.76 4.76 -14.21
N PRO A 139 2.63 5.74 -14.55
CA PRO A 139 3.01 6.77 -13.58
C PRO A 139 1.82 7.59 -13.08
N SER A 140 0.89 7.99 -13.95
CA SER A 140 -0.28 8.80 -13.55
C SER A 140 -1.21 8.01 -12.61
N PHE A 141 -1.54 6.77 -12.99
CA PHE A 141 -2.36 5.89 -12.15
C PHE A 141 -1.69 5.62 -10.80
N LEU A 142 -0.44 5.14 -10.80
CA LEU A 142 0.25 4.75 -9.58
C LEU A 142 0.53 5.92 -8.65
N ASN A 143 0.88 7.11 -9.18
CA ASN A 143 1.02 8.30 -8.35
C ASN A 143 -0.28 8.64 -7.65
N SER A 144 -1.43 8.53 -8.33
CA SER A 144 -2.74 8.77 -7.72
C SER A 144 -3.08 7.71 -6.66
N VAL A 145 -2.78 6.43 -6.89
CA VAL A 145 -2.98 5.34 -5.92
C VAL A 145 -2.13 5.56 -4.66
N LEU A 146 -0.84 5.87 -4.83
CA LEU A 146 0.09 6.13 -3.73
C LEU A 146 -0.31 7.40 -2.95
N ASN A 147 -0.79 8.45 -3.63
CA ASN A 147 -1.33 9.65 -2.99
C ASN A 147 -2.56 9.33 -2.13
N GLN A 148 -3.52 8.59 -2.70
CA GLN A 148 -4.73 8.21 -1.97
C GLN A 148 -4.43 7.25 -0.80
N LEU A 149 -3.43 6.38 -0.92
CA LEU A 149 -3.01 5.51 0.18
C LEU A 149 -2.41 6.33 1.32
N ASN A 150 -1.51 7.26 0.99
CA ASN A 150 -0.92 8.16 1.99
C ASN A 150 -1.99 8.96 2.74
N TRP A 151 -2.95 9.53 2.00
CA TRP A 151 -4.07 10.27 2.59
C TRP A 151 -4.95 9.37 3.46
N ALA A 152 -5.49 8.28 2.90
CA ALA A 152 -6.43 7.41 3.62
C ALA A 152 -5.81 6.81 4.89
N PHE A 153 -4.54 6.43 4.82
CA PHE A 153 -3.84 5.89 5.98
C PHE A 153 -3.54 6.96 7.03
N SER A 154 -3.16 8.18 6.63
CA SER A 154 -2.94 9.29 7.57
C SER A 154 -4.23 9.68 8.30
N GLU A 155 -5.35 9.80 7.58
CA GLU A 155 -6.67 10.07 8.17
C GLU A 155 -7.08 8.95 9.14
N PHE A 156 -6.85 7.69 8.76
CA PHE A 156 -7.10 6.54 9.63
C PHE A 156 -6.32 6.63 10.95
N ILE A 157 -5.02 6.94 10.88
CA ILE A 157 -4.17 7.08 12.08
C ILE A 157 -4.62 8.25 12.94
N GLY A 158 -4.96 9.40 12.35
CA GLY A 158 -5.49 10.56 13.08
C GLY A 158 -6.78 10.22 13.82
N MET A 159 -7.73 9.55 13.16
CA MET A 159 -8.97 9.12 13.80
C MET A 159 -8.75 8.09 14.90
N ILE A 160 -7.85 7.12 14.72
CA ILE A 160 -7.51 6.16 15.78
C ILE A 160 -6.95 6.86 17.02
N GLN A 161 -6.12 7.90 16.84
CA GLN A 161 -5.59 8.68 17.95
C GLN A 161 -6.70 9.40 18.71
N GLU A 162 -7.63 10.05 18.00
CA GLU A 162 -8.79 10.72 18.60
C GLU A 162 -9.69 9.74 19.36
N ILE A 163 -10.00 8.60 18.75
CA ILE A 163 -10.83 7.54 19.35
C ILE A 163 -10.18 7.03 20.64
N GLN A 164 -8.87 6.77 20.63
CA GLN A 164 -8.17 6.34 21.83
C GLN A 164 -8.19 7.41 22.92
N GLN A 165 -7.88 8.66 22.59
CA GLN A 165 -7.90 9.77 23.57
C GLN A 165 -9.28 9.95 24.18
N ALA A 166 -10.35 9.77 23.39
CA ALA A 166 -11.72 9.82 23.88
C ALA A 166 -12.04 8.63 24.81
N ALA A 167 -11.56 7.42 24.47
CA ALA A 167 -11.77 6.19 25.25
C ALA A 167 -11.01 6.17 26.58
N GLU A 168 -9.88 6.87 26.69
CA GLU A 168 -9.06 6.95 27.92
C GLU A 168 -9.58 7.98 28.95
N ARG A 169 -10.46 8.90 28.54
CA ARG A 169 -11.07 9.87 29.47
C ARG A 169 -12.13 9.17 30.34
N LEU A 170 -11.92 9.20 31.66
CA LEU A 170 -12.73 8.51 32.69
C LEU A 170 -14.21 8.94 32.75
N GLU A 171 -14.57 10.07 32.17
CA GLU A 171 -15.97 10.49 32.02
C GLU A 171 -16.54 9.86 30.74
N ARG A 172 -17.58 9.02 30.92
CA ARG A 172 -18.29 8.24 29.88
C ARG A 172 -18.44 8.99 28.55
N ASN A 173 -17.49 8.83 27.64
CA ASN A 173 -17.58 9.43 26.32
C ASN A 173 -18.11 8.40 25.32
N PHE A 174 -19.31 8.68 24.82
CA PHE A 174 -19.81 8.08 23.59
C PHE A 174 -18.89 8.53 22.45
N VAL A 175 -18.10 7.62 21.90
CA VAL A 175 -17.46 7.87 20.60
C VAL A 175 -18.58 7.82 19.55
N ASP A 176 -18.70 8.86 18.73
CA ASP A 176 -19.75 8.93 17.71
C ASP A 176 -19.64 7.74 16.75
N SER A 177 -20.72 6.97 16.64
CA SER A 177 -20.80 5.82 15.72
C SER A 177 -20.50 6.20 14.26
N ARG A 178 -20.76 7.46 13.88
CA ARG A 178 -20.41 7.96 12.54
C ARG A 178 -18.90 8.08 12.39
N GLN A 179 -18.20 8.62 13.38
CA GLN A 179 -16.73 8.74 13.39
C GLN A 179 -16.08 7.35 13.32
N LEU A 180 -16.60 6.37 14.08
CA LEU A 180 -16.12 4.98 14.00
C LEU A 180 -16.26 4.40 12.59
N LYS A 181 -17.41 4.59 11.94
CA LYS A 181 -17.63 4.11 10.56
C LYS A 181 -16.72 4.80 9.54
N VAL A 182 -16.45 6.10 9.70
CA VAL A 182 -15.51 6.84 8.83
C VAL A 182 -14.09 6.31 9.05
N CYS A 183 -13.69 6.05 10.29
CA CYS A 183 -12.41 5.43 10.63
C CYS A 183 -12.24 4.05 9.97
N ALA A 184 -13.24 3.16 10.10
CA ALA A 184 -13.26 1.88 9.42
C ALA A 184 -13.20 2.03 7.88
N THR A 185 -13.90 3.03 7.33
CA THR A 185 -13.86 3.31 5.88
C THR A 185 -12.45 3.71 5.43
N CYS A 186 -11.74 4.58 6.15
CA CYS A 186 -10.37 4.94 5.84
C CYS A 186 -9.39 3.75 5.95
N PHE A 187 -9.61 2.87 6.92
CA PHE A 187 -8.88 1.60 7.02
C PHE A 187 -9.13 0.69 5.80
N ASP A 188 -10.40 0.46 5.45
CA ASP A 188 -10.80 -0.38 4.33
C ASP A 188 -10.28 0.17 2.99
N LEU A 189 -10.31 1.49 2.82
CA LEU A 189 -9.69 2.16 1.67
C LEU A 189 -8.17 1.90 1.63
N SER A 190 -7.46 2.07 2.76
CA SER A 190 -6.02 1.80 2.84
C SER A 190 -5.68 0.36 2.45
N VAL A 191 -6.40 -0.61 3.00
CA VAL A 191 -6.23 -2.04 2.64
C VAL A 191 -6.52 -2.27 1.15
N SER A 192 -7.59 -1.68 0.62
CA SER A 192 -7.96 -1.86 -0.78
C SER A 192 -6.92 -1.28 -1.74
N LEU A 193 -6.32 -0.14 -1.41
CA LEU A 193 -5.25 0.49 -2.20
C LEU A 193 -3.96 -0.34 -2.14
N LEU A 194 -3.61 -0.89 -0.96
CA LEU A 194 -2.50 -1.84 -0.83
C LEU A 194 -2.73 -3.09 -1.68
N ARG A 195 -3.97 -3.62 -1.76
CA ARG A 195 -4.27 -4.76 -2.64
C ARG A 195 -4.15 -4.44 -4.13
N VAL A 196 -4.47 -3.21 -4.55
CA VAL A 196 -4.21 -2.78 -5.94
C VAL A 196 -2.71 -2.63 -6.21
N LEU A 197 -1.93 -2.13 -5.25
CA LEU A 197 -0.48 -2.08 -5.36
C LEU A 197 0.13 -3.48 -5.42
N GLU A 198 -0.32 -4.40 -4.58
CA GLU A 198 0.05 -5.83 -4.61
C GLU A 198 -0.24 -6.47 -5.98
N MET A 199 -1.44 -6.26 -6.51
CA MET A 199 -1.78 -6.72 -7.85
C MET A 199 -0.84 -6.13 -8.89
N THR A 200 -0.63 -4.81 -8.86
CA THR A 200 0.15 -4.11 -9.88
C THR A 200 1.60 -4.58 -9.89
N ILE A 201 2.23 -4.68 -8.72
CA ILE A 201 3.62 -5.11 -8.61
C ILE A 201 3.82 -6.59 -8.95
N THR A 202 2.78 -7.41 -8.77
CA THR A 202 2.80 -8.81 -9.20
C THR A 202 2.69 -8.94 -10.72
N LEU A 203 1.85 -8.12 -11.36
CA LEU A 203 1.57 -8.21 -12.79
C LEU A 203 2.64 -7.52 -13.66
N VAL A 204 3.18 -6.40 -13.19
CA VAL A 204 4.11 -5.52 -13.94
C VAL A 204 5.23 -4.99 -13.01
N PRO A 205 6.05 -5.87 -12.42
CA PRO A 205 7.14 -5.49 -11.51
C PRO A 205 8.13 -4.52 -12.14
N GLU A 206 8.33 -4.59 -13.47
CA GLU A 206 9.23 -3.74 -14.22
C GLU A 206 8.94 -2.24 -14.06
N ILE A 207 7.69 -1.85 -13.75
CA ILE A 207 7.33 -0.44 -13.53
C ILE A 207 8.01 0.12 -12.27
N PHE A 208 8.31 -0.73 -11.29
CA PHE A 208 9.01 -0.33 -10.05
C PHE A 208 10.50 -0.65 -10.09
N LEU A 209 10.89 -1.70 -10.81
CA LEU A 209 12.21 -2.31 -10.69
C LEU A 209 13.15 -2.04 -11.88
N ASP A 210 12.62 -1.68 -13.05
CA ASP A 210 13.42 -1.31 -14.23
C ASP A 210 13.77 0.18 -14.21
N TRP A 211 14.96 0.52 -13.70
CA TRP A 211 15.43 1.91 -13.63
C TRP A 211 15.76 2.53 -15.00
N ALA A 212 15.71 1.77 -16.10
CA ALA A 212 15.74 2.37 -17.43
C ALA A 212 14.45 3.14 -17.74
N ARG A 213 13.36 2.85 -17.03
CA ARG A 213 12.08 3.56 -17.17
C ARG A 213 12.06 4.83 -16.33
N PRO A 214 11.49 5.93 -16.86
CA PRO A 214 11.29 7.13 -16.08
C PRO A 214 10.32 6.84 -14.94
N ASN A 215 10.56 7.44 -13.77
CA ASN A 215 9.75 7.34 -12.55
C ASN A 215 9.87 6.02 -11.74
N SER A 216 10.48 4.95 -12.25
CA SER A 216 10.51 3.66 -11.53
C SER A 216 11.15 3.74 -10.15
N GLU A 217 12.33 4.36 -10.07
CA GLU A 217 13.02 4.56 -8.79
C GLU A 217 12.18 5.41 -7.81
N MET A 218 11.57 6.48 -8.30
CA MET A 218 10.73 7.37 -7.49
C MET A 218 9.48 6.64 -6.97
N LEU A 219 8.78 5.89 -7.82
CA LEU A 219 7.61 5.11 -7.44
C LEU A 219 7.97 4.07 -6.37
N LEU A 220 9.11 3.38 -6.53
CA LEU A 220 9.59 2.40 -5.56
C LEU A 220 9.95 3.05 -4.23
N ARG A 221 10.61 4.22 -4.23
CA ARG A 221 10.92 4.98 -2.99
C ARG A 221 9.66 5.38 -2.24
N ARG A 222 8.67 5.92 -2.95
CA ARG A 222 7.37 6.30 -2.37
C ARG A 222 6.61 5.09 -1.81
N LEU A 223 6.62 3.97 -2.53
CA LEU A 223 6.03 2.73 -2.07
C LEU A 223 6.71 2.24 -0.79
N ALA A 224 8.05 2.17 -0.77
CA ALA A 224 8.82 1.74 0.40
C ALA A 224 8.54 2.60 1.65
N GLN A 225 8.51 3.93 1.49
CA GLN A 225 8.12 4.86 2.56
C GLN A 225 6.74 4.53 3.14
N LEU A 226 5.74 4.32 2.27
CA LEU A 226 4.38 3.99 2.71
C LEU A 226 4.30 2.63 3.39
N LEU A 227 4.98 1.60 2.86
CA LEU A 227 5.02 0.28 3.47
C LEU A 227 5.66 0.34 4.87
N ASN A 228 6.80 1.03 5.01
CA ASN A 228 7.46 1.21 6.31
C ASN A 228 6.59 2.00 7.30
N GLN A 229 5.90 3.05 6.85
CA GLN A 229 4.96 3.79 7.70
C GLN A 229 3.80 2.91 8.16
N VAL A 230 3.18 2.14 7.26
CA VAL A 230 2.10 1.22 7.60
C VAL A 230 2.58 0.16 8.60
N LEU A 231 3.71 -0.48 8.31
CA LEU A 231 4.31 -1.47 9.20
C LEU A 231 4.57 -0.89 10.59
N ASN A 232 5.26 0.23 10.70
CA ASN A 232 5.57 0.84 11.99
C ASN A 232 4.33 1.17 12.82
N ARG A 233 3.26 1.65 12.18
CA ARG A 233 2.03 2.03 12.89
C ARG A 233 1.12 0.85 13.24
N VAL A 234 1.23 -0.27 12.53
CA VAL A 234 0.42 -1.47 12.78
C VAL A 234 1.14 -2.48 13.65
N THR A 235 2.46 -2.60 13.55
CA THR A 235 3.25 -3.63 14.26
C THR A 235 3.93 -3.14 15.53
N ALA A 236 3.92 -1.84 15.84
CA ALA A 236 4.54 -1.37 17.08
C ALA A 236 3.85 -1.94 18.32
N GLU A 237 4.61 -2.52 19.25
CA GLU A 237 4.05 -3.10 20.46
C GLU A 237 3.40 -2.03 21.36
N ARG A 238 2.24 -2.36 21.93
CA ARG A 238 1.46 -1.47 22.83
C ARG A 238 1.05 -0.12 22.21
N ASN A 239 1.04 -0.06 20.87
CA ASN A 239 0.72 1.13 20.11
C ASN A 239 -0.80 1.40 20.05
N LEU A 240 -1.15 2.52 19.41
CA LEU A 240 -2.52 2.98 19.24
C LEU A 240 -3.42 1.94 18.54
N PHE A 241 -2.88 1.26 17.53
CA PHE A 241 -3.61 0.30 16.69
C PHE A 241 -4.00 -0.95 17.49
N ASP A 242 -3.05 -1.55 18.21
CA ASP A 242 -3.29 -2.74 19.03
C ASP A 242 -4.35 -2.49 20.13
N ARG A 243 -4.36 -1.28 20.71
CA ARG A 243 -5.39 -0.87 21.68
C ARG A 243 -6.76 -0.82 21.03
N VAL A 244 -6.92 -0.14 19.89
CA VAL A 244 -8.21 0.00 19.21
C VAL A 244 -8.77 -1.35 18.75
N VAL A 245 -7.93 -2.21 18.16
CA VAL A 245 -8.34 -3.57 17.77
C VAL A 245 -8.83 -4.38 18.98
N THR A 246 -8.20 -4.18 20.15
CA THR A 246 -8.57 -4.88 21.38
C THR A 246 -9.86 -4.34 22.02
N LEU A 247 -10.16 -3.05 21.86
CA LEU A 247 -11.40 -2.45 22.36
C LEU A 247 -12.66 -3.01 21.69
N ARG A 248 -12.54 -3.54 20.46
CA ARG A 248 -13.66 -4.12 19.67
C ARG A 248 -14.90 -3.21 19.63
N LEU A 249 -14.67 -1.93 19.37
CA LEU A 249 -15.74 -0.94 19.29
C LEU A 249 -16.71 -1.26 18.13
N PRO A 250 -18.04 -1.19 18.33
CA PRO A 250 -19.03 -1.37 17.26
C PRO A 250 -18.82 -0.33 16.16
N GLY A 251 -18.72 -0.77 14.90
CA GLY A 251 -18.39 0.08 13.75
C GLY A 251 -16.91 0.05 13.34
N LEU A 252 -16.03 -0.63 14.08
CA LEU A 252 -14.63 -0.89 13.71
C LEU A 252 -14.35 -2.37 13.42
N GLU A 253 -15.36 -3.16 13.08
CA GLU A 253 -15.23 -4.61 12.93
C GLU A 253 -14.23 -5.00 11.84
N SER A 254 -14.07 -4.19 10.80
CA SER A 254 -13.10 -4.43 9.72
C SER A 254 -11.66 -4.12 10.11
N VAL A 255 -11.44 -3.31 11.15
CA VAL A 255 -10.12 -2.88 11.60
C VAL A 255 -9.44 -4.00 12.38
N ASP A 256 -8.48 -4.67 11.74
CA ASP A 256 -7.70 -5.76 12.33
C ASP A 256 -6.31 -5.84 11.69
N HIS A 257 -5.37 -6.50 12.36
CA HIS A 257 -3.99 -6.68 11.86
C HIS A 257 -3.94 -7.49 10.57
N TYR A 258 -4.76 -8.55 10.45
CA TYR A 258 -4.71 -9.48 9.32
C TYR A 258 -4.86 -8.80 7.94
N PRO A 259 -5.94 -8.06 7.64
CA PRO A 259 -6.19 -7.56 6.28
C PRO A 259 -5.09 -6.63 5.76
N ILE A 260 -4.54 -5.78 6.62
CA ILE A 260 -3.52 -4.80 6.24
C ILE A 260 -2.12 -5.42 6.17
N LEU A 261 -1.71 -6.23 7.16
CA LEU A 261 -0.37 -6.83 7.20
C LEU A 261 -0.18 -7.84 6.09
N VAL A 262 -1.21 -8.62 5.76
CA VAL A 262 -1.15 -9.60 4.66
C VAL A 262 -1.01 -8.90 3.30
N ALA A 263 -1.65 -7.74 3.10
CA ALA A 263 -1.49 -6.95 1.87
C ALA A 263 -0.07 -6.39 1.72
N VAL A 264 0.47 -5.80 2.79
CA VAL A 264 1.86 -5.30 2.84
C VAL A 264 2.86 -6.44 2.61
N THR A 265 2.62 -7.60 3.25
CA THR A 265 3.49 -8.78 3.11
C THR A 265 3.53 -9.27 1.66
N GLY A 266 2.39 -9.30 0.98
CA GLY A 266 2.35 -9.68 -0.44
C GLY A 266 3.19 -8.76 -1.35
N ILE A 267 3.13 -7.44 -1.11
CA ILE A 267 3.96 -6.46 -1.84
C ILE A 267 5.45 -6.72 -1.57
N LEU A 268 5.83 -6.92 -0.31
CA LEU A 268 7.23 -7.12 0.07
C LEU A 268 7.79 -8.45 -0.45
N VAL A 269 7.00 -9.52 -0.39
CA VAL A 269 7.38 -10.83 -0.96
C VAL A 269 7.60 -10.70 -2.47
N GLN A 270 6.72 -9.99 -3.18
CA GLN A 270 6.92 -9.76 -4.61
C GLN A 270 8.19 -8.97 -4.92
N LEU A 271 8.51 -7.96 -4.11
CA LEU A 271 9.72 -7.14 -4.27
C LEU A 271 11.03 -7.86 -3.93
N LEU A 272 11.02 -8.73 -2.92
CA LEU A 272 12.25 -9.21 -2.26
C LEU A 272 12.51 -10.71 -2.46
N VAL A 273 11.52 -11.46 -2.94
CA VAL A 273 11.61 -12.92 -3.10
C VAL A 273 11.45 -13.35 -4.55
N HIS A 274 10.58 -12.67 -5.32
CA HIS A 274 10.22 -13.10 -6.67
C HIS A 274 11.02 -12.43 -7.80
N GLY A 275 11.81 -11.39 -7.50
CA GLY A 275 12.65 -10.69 -8.48
C GLY A 275 13.98 -11.40 -8.77
N SER A 276 14.64 -10.99 -9.86
CA SER A 276 16.05 -11.33 -10.09
C SER A 276 16.96 -10.73 -9.02
N ALA A 277 18.20 -11.21 -8.92
CA ALA A 277 19.15 -10.72 -7.91
C ALA A 277 19.34 -9.19 -7.95
N SER A 278 19.43 -8.59 -9.14
CA SER A 278 19.59 -7.14 -9.30
C SER A 278 18.33 -6.36 -8.90
N GLU A 279 17.15 -6.88 -9.22
CA GLU A 279 15.88 -6.24 -8.85
C GLU A 279 15.65 -6.29 -7.34
N THR A 280 15.90 -7.44 -6.73
CA THR A 280 15.84 -7.64 -5.28
C THR A 280 16.83 -6.72 -4.57
N GLU A 281 18.05 -6.56 -5.09
CA GLU A 281 19.04 -5.64 -4.53
C GLU A 281 18.57 -4.18 -4.57
N ARG A 282 17.99 -3.73 -5.70
CA ARG A 282 17.41 -2.37 -5.83
C ARG A 282 16.27 -2.16 -4.82
N ALA A 283 15.33 -3.10 -4.75
CA ALA A 283 14.21 -3.04 -3.80
C ALA A 283 14.70 -3.00 -2.35
N THR A 284 15.69 -3.83 -2.03
CA THR A 284 16.31 -3.89 -0.70
C THR A 284 17.00 -2.57 -0.35
N SER A 285 17.81 -2.05 -1.26
CA SER A 285 18.52 -0.78 -1.07
C SER A 285 17.54 0.37 -0.81
N VAL A 286 16.45 0.46 -1.60
CA VAL A 286 15.43 1.50 -1.42
C VAL A 286 14.67 1.33 -0.10
N LEU A 287 14.34 0.09 0.30
CA LEU A 287 13.62 -0.19 1.53
C LEU A 287 14.47 0.14 2.77
N LEU A 288 15.74 -0.26 2.79
CA LEU A 288 16.69 -0.01 3.88
C LEU A 288 17.14 1.45 3.95
N ALA A 289 17.16 2.15 2.82
CA ALA A 289 17.50 3.56 2.78
C ALA A 289 16.41 4.46 3.36
N ASP A 290 15.21 3.95 3.67
CA ASP A 290 14.17 4.73 4.33
C ASP A 290 14.38 4.75 5.86
N PRO A 291 14.37 5.92 6.53
CA PRO A 291 14.61 6.02 7.97
C PRO A 291 13.57 5.32 8.84
N CYS A 292 12.36 5.13 8.28
CA CYS A 292 11.30 4.42 8.97
C CYS A 292 11.46 2.90 8.83
N PHE A 293 12.47 2.38 8.13
CA PHE A 293 12.68 0.94 8.09
C PHE A 293 12.99 0.37 9.48
N GLN A 294 12.27 -0.69 9.85
CA GLN A 294 12.44 -1.38 11.12
C GLN A 294 12.35 -2.89 10.89
N LEU A 295 13.49 -3.58 11.00
CA LEU A 295 13.54 -5.05 10.83
C LEU A 295 12.57 -5.77 11.79
N ARG A 296 12.36 -5.22 12.99
CA ARG A 296 11.39 -5.71 13.97
C ARG A 296 9.96 -5.81 13.45
N SER A 297 9.55 -4.92 12.54
CA SER A 297 8.21 -4.98 11.95
C SER A 297 8.02 -6.19 11.07
N ILE A 298 9.11 -6.67 10.44
CA ILE A 298 9.11 -7.91 9.66
C ILE A 298 9.11 -9.12 10.61
N CYS A 299 9.91 -9.10 11.68
CA CYS A 299 9.90 -10.15 12.72
C CYS A 299 8.50 -10.33 13.34
N TYR A 300 7.77 -9.23 13.54
CA TYR A 300 6.41 -9.22 14.07
C TYR A 300 5.44 -10.05 13.22
N LEU A 301 5.60 -10.09 11.89
CA LEU A 301 4.74 -10.89 10.99
C LEU A 301 4.78 -12.38 11.31
N LEU A 302 5.91 -12.89 11.83
CA LEU A 302 6.09 -14.28 12.24
C LEU A 302 5.78 -14.50 13.73
N GLY A 303 5.39 -13.46 14.47
CA GLY A 303 5.13 -13.54 15.91
C GLY A 303 6.41 -13.67 16.75
N GLN A 304 7.58 -13.35 16.19
CA GLN A 304 8.83 -13.39 16.95
C GLN A 304 8.80 -12.35 18.09
N PRO A 305 9.26 -12.71 19.30
CA PRO A 305 9.30 -11.80 20.44
C PRO A 305 10.31 -10.68 20.21
N GLU A 306 10.03 -9.49 20.72
CA GLU A 306 11.02 -8.41 20.79
C GLU A 306 12.15 -8.85 21.77
N PRO A 307 13.43 -8.69 21.41
CA PRO A 307 14.49 -8.80 22.39
C PRO A 307 14.27 -7.73 23.46
N PRO A 308 14.20 -8.08 24.76
CA PRO A 308 13.86 -7.13 25.81
C PRO A 308 14.83 -5.95 25.81
N ALA A 309 14.31 -4.73 25.88
CA ALA A 309 15.14 -3.56 26.08
C ALA A 309 15.90 -3.71 27.42
N PRO A 310 17.18 -3.30 27.50
CA PRO A 310 17.95 -3.41 28.74
C PRO A 310 17.20 -2.74 29.89
N GLY A 311 16.82 -3.51 30.92
CA GLY A 311 16.15 -3.01 32.11
C GLY A 311 14.61 -3.06 32.13
N THR A 312 13.95 -3.69 31.13
CA THR A 312 12.49 -3.91 31.18
C THR A 312 12.12 -5.31 31.66
N ALA A 313 11.12 -5.39 32.56
CA ALA A 313 10.58 -6.65 33.08
C ALA A 313 9.97 -7.51 31.96
N LEU A 314 10.11 -8.84 32.10
CA LEU A 314 9.55 -9.83 31.17
C LEU A 314 8.05 -9.58 30.92
N PRO A 315 7.59 -9.62 29.65
CA PRO A 315 6.18 -9.40 29.34
C PRO A 315 5.28 -10.47 29.97
N ALA A 316 4.10 -10.06 30.43
CA ALA A 316 3.07 -10.96 30.95
C ALA A 316 2.66 -12.00 29.88
N PRO A 317 2.35 -13.26 30.24
CA PRO A 317 2.31 -14.37 29.29
C PRO A 317 1.10 -14.44 28.35
N ASP A 318 0.12 -13.52 28.44
CA ASP A 318 -1.27 -13.90 28.12
C ASP A 318 -1.95 -13.14 26.96
N ARG A 319 -1.20 -12.44 26.11
CA ARG A 319 -1.79 -11.75 24.95
C ARG A 319 -1.41 -12.44 23.64
N LYS A 320 -2.41 -13.02 22.95
CA LYS A 320 -2.25 -13.58 21.59
C LYS A 320 -1.68 -12.51 20.67
N ARG A 321 -0.40 -12.61 20.33
CA ARG A 321 0.27 -11.76 19.35
C ARG A 321 -0.18 -12.15 17.95
N PHE A 322 -0.24 -11.16 17.05
CA PHE A 322 -0.41 -11.47 15.64
C PHE A 322 0.77 -12.33 15.16
N SER A 323 0.47 -13.35 14.36
CA SER A 323 1.45 -14.13 13.61
C SER A 323 0.74 -14.72 12.40
N LEU A 324 1.36 -14.63 11.23
CA LEU A 324 0.88 -15.26 10.01
C LEU A 324 0.72 -16.78 10.16
N GLN A 325 1.54 -17.40 11.02
CA GLN A 325 1.48 -18.83 11.33
C GLN A 325 0.16 -19.25 11.98
N SER A 326 -0.52 -18.31 12.66
CA SER A 326 -1.81 -18.56 13.31
C SER A 326 -2.98 -18.69 12.32
N TYR A 327 -2.77 -18.39 11.03
CA TYR A 327 -3.82 -18.32 10.00
C TYR A 327 -3.66 -19.42 8.94
N THR A 328 -3.53 -20.68 9.37
CA THR A 328 -3.28 -21.85 8.51
C THR A 328 -4.33 -22.08 7.41
N ASP A 329 -5.56 -21.61 7.61
CA ASP A 329 -6.64 -21.74 6.62
C ASP A 329 -6.48 -20.78 5.43
N TYR A 330 -5.64 -19.74 5.58
CA TYR A 330 -5.51 -18.66 4.61
C TYR A 330 -4.08 -18.43 4.13
N ILE A 331 -3.09 -18.73 4.98
CA ILE A 331 -1.66 -18.66 4.69
C ILE A 331 -1.13 -20.07 4.45
N SER A 332 -0.68 -20.33 3.22
CA SER A 332 -0.06 -21.60 2.86
C SER A 332 1.35 -21.75 3.43
N ALA A 333 1.84 -22.99 3.53
CA ALA A 333 3.23 -23.25 3.94
C ALA A 333 4.26 -22.60 2.99
N GLN A 334 3.93 -22.53 1.69
CA GLN A 334 4.77 -21.85 0.71
C GLN A 334 4.83 -20.33 0.97
N GLU A 335 3.69 -19.69 1.20
CA GLU A 335 3.63 -18.27 1.55
C GLU A 335 4.39 -17.97 2.84
N LEU A 336 4.27 -18.84 3.86
CA LEU A 336 5.03 -18.68 5.10
C LEU A 336 6.55 -18.78 4.86
N ALA A 337 7.00 -19.76 4.08
CA ALA A 337 8.41 -19.93 3.73
C ALA A 337 8.98 -18.71 2.97
N GLN A 338 8.17 -18.05 2.15
CA GLN A 338 8.56 -16.81 1.47
C GLN A 338 8.81 -15.67 2.47
N VAL A 339 8.00 -15.57 3.52
CA VAL A 339 8.20 -14.55 4.58
C VAL A 339 9.48 -14.84 5.38
N GLU A 340 9.77 -16.11 5.66
CA GLU A 340 11.01 -16.53 6.32
C GLU A 340 12.24 -16.21 5.46
N GLN A 341 12.18 -16.50 4.15
CA GLN A 341 13.23 -16.14 3.20
C GLN A 341 13.45 -14.62 3.15
N MET A 342 12.37 -13.85 3.06
CA MET A 342 12.41 -12.39 3.07
C MET A 342 13.05 -11.84 4.35
N LEU A 343 12.69 -12.38 5.52
CA LEU A 343 13.27 -11.98 6.80
C LEU A 343 14.77 -12.28 6.87
N ALA A 344 15.19 -13.47 6.43
CA ALA A 344 16.60 -13.84 6.40
C ALA A 344 17.42 -12.90 5.50
N HIS A 345 16.89 -12.59 4.31
CA HIS A 345 17.49 -11.65 3.37
C HIS A 345 17.65 -10.26 3.97
N LEU A 346 16.57 -9.69 4.51
CA LEU A 346 16.60 -8.35 5.11
C LEU A 346 17.49 -8.27 6.34
N THR A 347 17.58 -9.35 7.13
CA THR A 347 18.50 -9.43 8.27
C THR A 347 19.96 -9.33 7.81
N SER A 348 20.33 -10.08 6.77
CA SER A 348 21.68 -10.04 6.20
C SER A 348 21.99 -8.67 5.60
N ALA A 349 21.10 -8.13 4.77
CA ALA A 349 21.27 -6.84 4.12
C ALA A 349 21.33 -5.68 5.12
N SER A 350 20.50 -5.69 6.17
CA SER A 350 20.54 -4.68 7.23
C SER A 350 21.85 -4.73 8.01
N ALA A 351 22.40 -5.91 8.28
CA ALA A 351 23.70 -6.05 8.95
C ALA A 351 24.85 -5.51 8.07
N GLN A 352 24.82 -5.79 6.78
CA GLN A 352 25.79 -5.26 5.82
C GLN A 352 25.71 -3.73 5.70
N ALA A 353 24.50 -3.17 5.62
CA ALA A 353 24.29 -1.73 5.58
C ALA A 353 24.81 -1.03 6.85
N ALA A 354 24.55 -1.60 8.04
CA ALA A 354 25.06 -1.08 9.31
C ALA A 354 26.59 -1.16 9.42
N ALA A 355 27.22 -2.21 8.86
CA ALA A 355 28.67 -2.33 8.82
C ALA A 355 29.32 -1.34 7.85
N ALA A 356 28.61 -0.94 6.79
CA ALA A 356 29.09 0.02 5.78
C ALA A 356 28.87 1.49 6.17
N SER A 357 27.96 1.79 7.12
CA SER A 357 27.67 3.16 7.54
C SER A 357 28.78 3.74 8.43
N LEU A 358 29.42 4.81 7.97
CA LEU A 358 30.30 5.65 8.80
C LEU A 358 29.46 6.53 9.73
N PRO A 359 29.96 6.89 10.94
CA PRO A 359 29.27 7.83 11.82
C PRO A 359 29.10 9.18 11.11
N THR A 360 27.86 9.59 10.86
CA THR A 360 27.54 10.90 10.28
C THR A 360 27.30 11.90 11.42
N SER A 361 27.99 13.04 11.39
CA SER A 361 27.78 14.12 12.37
C SER A 361 26.36 14.68 12.29
N GLU A 362 25.75 15.06 13.42
CA GLU A 362 24.39 15.65 13.46
C GLU A 362 24.28 16.93 12.60
N GLU A 363 25.39 17.67 12.43
CA GLU A 363 25.46 18.87 11.58
C GLU A 363 25.35 18.57 10.08
N ASP A 364 25.57 17.31 9.68
CA ASP A 364 25.54 16.87 8.28
C ASP A 364 24.18 16.26 7.90
N LEU A 365 23.23 16.21 8.82
CA LEU A 365 21.89 15.70 8.57
C LEU A 365 21.01 16.72 7.83
N CYS A 366 20.18 16.19 6.95
CA CYS A 366 19.19 16.93 6.20
C CYS A 366 18.21 17.62 7.18
N PRO A 367 18.04 18.95 7.11
CA PRO A 367 17.18 19.68 8.05
C PRO A 367 15.68 19.43 7.84
N ILE A 368 15.29 18.71 6.78
CA ILE A 368 13.90 18.35 6.51
C ILE A 368 13.52 17.04 7.19
N CYS A 369 14.37 16.01 7.10
CA CYS A 369 14.06 14.68 7.63
C CYS A 369 14.86 14.30 8.87
N TYR A 370 15.92 15.03 9.22
CA TYR A 370 16.83 14.76 10.33
C TYR A 370 17.37 13.32 10.37
N ALA A 371 17.40 12.65 9.20
CA ALA A 371 17.67 11.22 9.12
C ALA A 371 18.69 10.83 8.04
N HIS A 372 18.79 11.62 6.97
CA HIS A 372 19.74 11.37 5.89
C HIS A 372 20.78 12.47 5.83
N PRO A 373 22.01 12.18 5.39
CA PRO A 373 22.99 13.21 5.13
C PRO A 373 22.51 14.17 4.02
N ILE A 374 22.94 15.42 4.14
CA ILE A 374 22.78 16.43 3.08
C ILE A 374 23.52 15.93 1.83
N SER A 375 22.79 15.81 0.72
CA SER A 375 23.26 15.20 -0.54
C SER A 375 22.80 15.95 -1.79
N ALA A 376 22.06 17.05 -1.63
CA ALA A 376 21.54 17.86 -2.72
C ALA A 376 21.65 19.36 -2.38
N VAL A 377 21.94 20.17 -3.40
CA VAL A 377 21.91 21.64 -3.36
C VAL A 377 20.96 22.17 -4.44
N PHE A 378 20.20 23.20 -4.11
CA PHE A 378 19.16 23.74 -4.99
C PHE A 378 19.66 25.00 -5.69
N GLN A 379 19.49 25.09 -7.01
CA GLN A 379 19.84 26.29 -7.78
C GLN A 379 18.59 27.12 -8.11
N PRO A 380 18.66 28.46 -8.03
CA PRO A 380 19.84 29.28 -7.73
C PRO A 380 20.04 29.62 -6.23
N CYS A 381 19.18 29.14 -5.33
CA CYS A 381 19.12 29.65 -3.95
C CYS A 381 20.15 29.07 -2.97
N GLY A 382 20.89 28.01 -3.35
CA GLY A 382 21.97 27.42 -2.58
C GLY A 382 21.56 26.64 -1.33
N HIS A 383 20.25 26.51 -1.06
CA HIS A 383 19.75 25.69 0.05
C HIS A 383 20.04 24.21 -0.17
N LYS A 384 20.19 23.46 0.93
CA LYS A 384 20.61 22.06 0.90
C LYS A 384 19.64 21.15 1.64
N SER A 385 19.49 19.93 1.14
CA SER A 385 18.77 18.84 1.80
C SER A 385 19.33 17.49 1.36
N CYS A 386 18.73 16.38 1.79
CA CYS A 386 18.94 15.11 1.10
C CYS A 386 18.16 15.07 -0.22
N LYS A 387 18.65 14.29 -1.20
CA LYS A 387 17.97 14.06 -2.49
C LYS A 387 16.52 13.57 -2.33
N ALA A 388 16.28 12.69 -1.37
CA ALA A 388 14.96 12.09 -1.15
C ALA A 388 13.90 13.17 -0.84
N CYS A 389 14.20 14.12 0.05
CA CYS A 389 13.27 15.19 0.41
C CYS A 389 12.98 16.11 -0.77
N ILE A 390 14.00 16.57 -1.49
CA ILE A 390 13.79 17.51 -2.60
C ILE A 390 13.07 16.87 -3.78
N ASN A 391 13.42 15.63 -4.14
CA ASN A 391 12.75 14.92 -5.22
C ASN A 391 11.27 14.71 -4.92
N GLN A 392 10.92 14.36 -3.68
CA GLN A 392 9.52 14.20 -3.26
C GLN A 392 8.72 15.50 -3.37
N HIS A 393 9.34 16.64 -3.09
CA HIS A 393 8.69 17.94 -3.15
C HIS A 393 8.47 18.46 -4.56
N LEU A 394 9.48 18.30 -5.42
CA LEU A 394 9.41 18.70 -6.83
C LEU A 394 8.31 17.97 -7.60
N MET A 395 7.75 16.87 -7.05
CA MET A 395 6.56 16.23 -7.59
C MET A 395 5.32 17.12 -7.51
N ASN A 396 5.17 17.91 -6.45
CA ASN A 396 3.95 18.66 -6.16
C ASN A 396 4.16 20.19 -6.23
N ASN A 397 5.40 20.66 -6.04
CA ASN A 397 5.71 22.08 -5.97
C ASN A 397 7.13 22.34 -6.49
N LYS A 398 7.29 23.36 -7.34
CA LYS A 398 8.57 23.73 -7.96
C LYS A 398 9.39 24.73 -7.16
N ASP A 399 8.90 25.22 -6.03
CA ASP A 399 9.55 26.26 -5.23
C ASP A 399 10.34 25.69 -4.04
N CYS A 400 11.46 26.29 -3.69
CA CYS A 400 12.28 25.87 -2.54
C CYS A 400 11.49 25.88 -1.23
N PHE A 401 11.63 24.83 -0.42
CA PHE A 401 10.98 24.71 0.89
C PHE A 401 11.27 25.91 1.81
N PHE A 402 12.52 26.38 1.77
CA PHE A 402 13.07 27.35 2.72
C PHE A 402 12.77 28.79 2.30
N CYS A 403 13.09 29.15 1.06
CA CYS A 403 13.00 30.53 0.58
C CYS A 403 11.90 30.79 -0.45
N LYS A 404 11.16 29.75 -0.86
CA LYS A 404 10.09 29.82 -1.88
C LYS A 404 10.53 30.30 -3.26
N THR A 405 11.83 30.39 -3.52
CA THR A 405 12.36 30.65 -4.87
C THR A 405 12.17 29.41 -5.74
N THR A 406 11.67 29.58 -6.98
CA THR A 406 11.53 28.48 -7.94
C THR A 406 12.88 27.82 -8.21
N ILE A 407 12.91 26.49 -8.03
CA ILE A 407 14.11 25.67 -8.22
C ILE A 407 14.25 25.37 -9.71
N VAL A 408 15.40 25.73 -10.27
CA VAL A 408 15.73 25.51 -11.69
C VAL A 408 16.41 24.15 -11.87
N SER A 409 17.31 23.79 -10.96
CA SER A 409 17.99 22.50 -10.96
C SER A 409 18.34 22.06 -9.53
N VAL A 410 18.53 20.75 -9.38
CA VAL A 410 19.03 20.12 -8.15
C VAL A 410 20.33 19.42 -8.51
N GLU A 411 21.40 19.76 -7.79
CA GLU A 411 22.74 19.23 -8.01
C GLU A 411 23.20 18.40 -6.81
N ASP A 412 24.10 17.45 -7.07
CA ASP A 412 24.67 16.58 -6.05
C ASP A 412 25.61 17.38 -5.15
N TRP A 413 25.43 17.22 -3.83
CA TRP A 413 26.29 17.86 -2.83
C TRP A 413 27.13 16.81 -2.12
N GLU A 414 28.46 16.94 -2.24
CA GLU A 414 29.43 16.19 -1.44
C GLU A 414 30.19 17.15 -0.53
N LYS A 415 30.29 16.82 0.76
CA LYS A 415 31.10 17.60 1.71
C LYS A 415 32.58 17.37 1.38
N ALA A 416 33.31 18.43 1.03
CA ALA A 416 34.75 18.33 0.80
C ALA A 416 35.42 17.77 2.07
N ALA A 417 36.14 16.65 1.94
CA ALA A 417 36.91 16.09 3.03
C ALA A 417 37.93 17.12 3.49
N SER A 418 37.77 17.65 4.70
CA SER A 418 38.76 18.53 5.29
C SER A 418 40.02 17.72 5.55
N THR A 419 40.99 17.79 4.65
CA THR A 419 42.38 17.43 4.92
C THR A 419 42.89 18.32 6.05
N SER A 420 42.73 17.87 7.29
CA SER A 420 43.46 18.39 8.44
C SER A 420 44.91 17.93 8.32
N THR A 421 45.68 18.61 7.48
CA THR A 421 47.13 18.48 7.43
C THR A 421 47.66 19.06 8.74
N THR A 422 47.86 18.20 9.74
CA THR A 422 48.63 18.54 10.93
C THR A 422 50.07 18.79 10.51
N SER A 423 50.40 20.06 10.21
CA SER A 423 51.77 20.51 10.13
C SER A 423 52.37 20.46 11.54
N SER A 424 53.07 19.36 11.83
CA SER A 424 54.10 19.37 12.86
C SER A 424 55.28 20.17 12.31
N ALA A 425 55.51 21.35 12.88
CA ALA A 425 56.69 22.15 12.60
C ALA A 425 57.27 22.66 13.94
N ALA A 426 58.43 22.08 14.24
CA ALA A 426 59.57 22.53 15.06
C ALA A 426 59.31 23.22 16.41
#